data_AF-A0A401GZH5-F1
#
_entry.id   AF-A0A401GZH5-F1
#
_cell.length_a   1.000
_cell.length_b   1.000
_cell.length_c   1.000
_cell.angle_alpha   90.00
_cell.angle_beta   90.00
_cell.angle_gamma   90.00
#
_symmetry.space_group_name_H-M   'P 1'
#
loop_
_entity.id
_entity.type
_entity.pdbx_description
1 polymer ?
#
loop_
_entity_poly.entity_id
_entity_poly.type
_entity_poly.pdbx_seq_one_letter_code
_entity_poly.pdbx_strand_id
1 'polypeptide(L)'
;MCNDILDWALLKIVTLVDKECNTPPTIPHPRLPRARTPPPLSSLLDMQDSCDDSADHWAPRHGLIVIKVWVPSTDDIWAFRVPEAESLAAFRARVAEKVGFAVRLEGKNARTRARMLKEEGTFRTWVRGRVRSGRNHLLTAHRA
;
A
#
# COMPACT_ATOMS: atom_id res chain seq x y z
N MET A 1 -2.74 -7.19 40.54
CA MET A 1 -2.52 -5.88 39.90
C MET A 1 -1.07 -5.84 39.46
N CYS A 2 -0.82 -5.90 38.15
CA CYS A 2 0.39 -5.38 37.50
C CYS A 2 -0.02 -5.08 36.05
N ASN A 3 -0.14 -3.78 35.77
CA ASN A 3 -0.27 -3.20 34.44
C ASN A 3 1.12 -3.21 33.81
N ASP A 4 1.27 -3.82 32.64
CA ASP A 4 2.44 -3.60 31.78
C ASP A 4 1.96 -3.25 30.37
N ILE A 5 1.86 -1.94 30.17
CA ILE A 5 1.70 -1.27 28.89
C ILE A 5 3.08 -1.30 28.24
N LEU A 6 3.32 -2.30 27.40
CA LEU A 6 4.49 -2.33 26.52
C LEU A 6 4.20 -1.50 25.26
N ASP A 7 4.62 -0.24 25.36
CA ASP A 7 5.49 0.47 24.41
C ASP A 7 5.78 -0.27 23.08
N TRP A 8 5.11 0.12 22.00
CA TRP A 8 5.44 -0.28 20.61
C TRP A 8 5.61 0.94 19.70
N ALA A 9 6.01 2.07 20.25
CA ALA A 9 6.19 3.34 19.54
C ALA A 9 7.67 3.57 19.14
N LEU A 10 8.31 2.61 18.47
CA LEU A 10 9.66 2.82 17.93
C LEU A 10 9.86 2.03 16.63
N LEU A 11 9.59 2.67 15.48
CA LEU A 11 10.40 2.52 14.26
C LEU A 11 9.97 3.57 13.21
N LYS A 12 10.50 4.79 13.35
CA LYS A 12 10.60 5.78 12.27
C LYS A 12 11.85 5.42 11.44
N ILE A 13 11.67 4.94 10.21
CA ILE A 13 12.78 4.82 9.27
C ILE A 13 12.87 6.11 8.45
N VAL A 14 13.80 6.97 8.86
CA VAL A 14 14.40 8.06 8.07
C VAL A 14 15.78 7.59 7.64
N THR A 15 16.01 7.52 6.33
CA THR A 15 17.32 7.58 5.64
C THR A 15 16.99 8.00 4.19
N LEU A 16 17.03 9.27 3.79
CA LEU A 16 18.20 10.15 3.58
C LEU A 16 19.28 9.43 2.74
N VAL A 17 19.18 9.56 1.42
CA VAL A 17 20.30 9.34 0.49
C VAL A 17 20.64 10.72 -0.07
N ASP A 18 21.78 11.21 0.39
CA ASP A 18 22.48 12.42 -0.05
C ASP A 18 23.58 12.01 -1.06
N LYS A 19 24.08 13.00 -1.80
CA LYS A 19 25.28 13.02 -2.66
C LYS A 19 25.14 12.73 -4.16
N GLU A 20 24.60 13.73 -4.83
CA GLU A 20 25.31 14.59 -5.80
C GLU A 20 26.81 14.27 -6.04
N CYS A 21 27.17 13.95 -7.30
CA CYS A 21 28.56 13.92 -7.78
C CYS A 21 28.70 14.88 -8.97
N ASN A 22 29.40 15.99 -8.74
CA ASN A 22 29.81 16.97 -9.75
C ASN A 22 31.20 16.59 -10.36
N THR A 23 31.18 16.32 -11.68
CA THR A 23 32.14 16.44 -12.85
C THR A 23 33.63 16.89 -12.70
N PRO A 24 34.51 16.88 -13.76
CA PRO A 24 34.52 16.28 -15.13
C PRO A 24 35.87 15.58 -15.52
N PRO A 25 36.05 15.07 -16.78
CA PRO A 25 36.97 15.80 -17.67
C PRO A 25 36.58 15.83 -19.18
N THR A 26 36.84 17.00 -19.77
CA THR A 26 37.28 17.35 -21.14
C THR A 26 36.75 16.60 -22.37
N ILE A 27 35.96 17.33 -23.16
CA ILE A 27 35.53 17.07 -24.54
C ILE A 27 36.67 17.34 -25.54
N PRO A 28 36.81 16.53 -26.60
CA PRO A 28 36.87 17.10 -27.94
C PRO A 28 35.86 16.43 -28.90
N HIS A 29 34.83 17.17 -29.34
CA HIS A 29 34.11 16.92 -30.60
C HIS A 29 34.93 17.58 -31.75
N PRO A 30 34.70 17.32 -33.05
CA PRO A 30 33.57 16.60 -33.66
C PRO A 30 33.98 15.62 -34.78
N ARG A 31 33.05 14.74 -35.20
CA ARG A 31 32.86 14.35 -36.61
C ARG A 31 31.61 13.46 -36.77
N LEU A 32 30.51 14.04 -37.22
CA LEU A 32 29.46 13.29 -37.95
C LEU A 32 29.90 13.24 -39.42
N PRO A 33 29.67 12.11 -40.12
CA PRO A 33 28.50 12.11 -40.99
C PRO A 33 27.76 10.76 -41.15
N ARG A 34 26.44 10.89 -41.24
CA ARG A 34 25.50 10.16 -42.12
C ARG A 34 25.07 8.73 -41.74
N ALA A 35 23.88 8.72 -41.10
CA ALA A 35 22.72 7.86 -41.36
C ALA A 35 22.96 6.38 -41.70
N ARG A 36 22.70 5.51 -40.72
CA ARG A 36 22.20 4.15 -40.95
C ARG A 36 21.08 3.85 -39.96
N THR A 37 19.87 3.92 -40.52
CA THR A 37 18.64 3.15 -40.19
C THR A 37 18.10 3.24 -38.75
N PRO A 38 16.83 3.65 -38.53
CA PRO A 38 16.17 3.38 -37.26
C PRO A 38 16.12 1.85 -37.06
N PRO A 39 16.28 1.35 -35.82
CA PRO A 39 16.02 -0.06 -35.54
C PRO A 39 14.59 -0.40 -35.99
N PRO A 40 14.33 -1.58 -36.57
CA PRO A 40 12.97 -1.99 -36.88
C PRO A 40 12.15 -1.95 -35.59
N LEU A 41 10.93 -1.41 -35.68
CA LEU A 41 9.93 -1.33 -34.60
C LEU A 41 9.49 -2.71 -34.04
N SER A 42 10.17 -3.80 -34.42
CA SER A 42 9.86 -5.17 -34.06
C SER A 42 10.39 -5.62 -32.70
N SER A 43 11.23 -4.82 -32.02
CA SER A 43 11.65 -5.11 -30.63
C SER A 43 10.72 -4.51 -29.56
N LEU A 44 9.58 -3.92 -29.96
CA LEU A 44 8.59 -3.34 -29.04
C LEU A 44 7.42 -4.29 -28.69
N LEU A 45 7.42 -5.54 -29.16
CA LEU A 45 6.27 -6.45 -29.01
C LEU A 45 6.58 -7.82 -28.40
N ASP A 46 7.72 -7.98 -27.73
CA ASP A 46 8.03 -9.22 -26.99
C ASP A 46 8.55 -8.92 -25.60
N MET A 47 7.68 -8.37 -24.75
CA MET A 47 7.65 -8.76 -23.36
C MET A 47 6.20 -8.82 -22.90
N GLN A 48 5.62 -9.99 -23.20
CA GLN A 48 4.65 -10.69 -22.39
C GLN A 48 3.64 -9.80 -21.67
N ASP A 49 2.48 -9.73 -22.31
CA ASP A 49 1.19 -9.96 -21.67
C ASP A 49 1.26 -11.21 -20.75
N SER A 50 1.93 -11.09 -19.61
CA SER A 50 1.58 -11.88 -18.46
C SER A 50 0.30 -11.25 -17.96
N CYS A 51 -0.82 -11.87 -18.34
CA CYS A 51 -2.05 -11.81 -17.57
C CYS A 51 -1.69 -12.19 -16.12
N ASP A 52 -1.22 -11.20 -15.36
CA ASP A 52 -0.93 -11.29 -13.93
C ASP A 52 -2.25 -11.74 -13.31
N ASP A 53 -2.28 -12.99 -12.88
CA ASP A 53 -3.36 -13.58 -12.12
C ASP A 53 -3.61 -12.63 -10.95
N SER A 54 -4.62 -11.78 -11.08
CA SER A 54 -4.74 -10.57 -10.26
C SER A 54 -5.12 -10.89 -8.81
N ALA A 55 -5.26 -12.19 -8.50
CA ALA A 55 -5.41 -12.70 -7.15
C ALA A 55 -4.06 -12.76 -6.40
N ASP A 56 -2.95 -13.02 -7.11
CA ASP A 56 -1.63 -13.21 -6.48
C ASP A 56 -1.03 -11.89 -5.98
N HIS A 57 -1.36 -10.77 -6.64
CA HIS A 57 -0.93 -9.44 -6.22
C HIS A 57 -1.38 -9.07 -4.78
N TRP A 58 -2.54 -9.56 -4.35
CA TRP A 58 -3.10 -9.25 -3.02
C TRP A 58 -2.99 -10.40 -2.01
N ALA A 59 -2.34 -11.49 -2.41
CA ALA A 59 -2.06 -12.61 -1.54
C ALA A 59 -1.21 -12.15 -0.34
N PRO A 60 -1.39 -12.76 0.85
CA PRO A 60 -0.52 -12.47 1.98
C PRO A 60 0.95 -12.75 1.61
N ARG A 61 1.84 -11.80 1.89
CA ARG A 61 3.29 -11.98 1.72
C ARG A 61 3.95 -11.98 3.08
N HIS A 62 4.65 -13.06 3.42
CA HIS A 62 5.27 -13.24 4.75
C HIS A 62 4.27 -13.09 5.91
N GLY A 63 3.03 -13.57 5.74
CA GLY A 63 1.97 -13.44 6.75
C GLY A 63 1.36 -12.04 6.89
N LEU A 64 1.77 -11.09 6.05
CA LEU A 64 1.25 -9.73 6.01
C LEU A 64 0.25 -9.55 4.88
N ILE A 65 -0.83 -8.85 5.18
CA ILE A 65 -1.88 -8.45 4.25
C ILE A 65 -1.87 -6.93 4.06
N VAL A 66 -2.35 -6.49 2.89
CA VAL A 66 -2.59 -5.07 2.63
C VAL A 66 -4.06 -4.73 2.89
N ILE A 67 -4.32 -3.75 3.75
CA ILE A 67 -5.64 -3.13 3.96
C ILE A 67 -5.58 -1.69 3.49
N LYS A 68 -6.46 -1.31 2.55
CA LYS A 68 -6.58 0.07 2.08
C LYS A 68 -7.63 0.82 2.90
N VAL A 69 -7.34 2.05 3.29
CA VAL A 69 -8.22 2.89 4.12
C VAL A 69 -8.35 4.26 3.46
N TRP A 70 -9.57 4.67 3.14
CA TRP A 70 -9.89 6.03 2.71
C TRP A 70 -10.30 6.88 3.91
N VAL A 71 -9.81 8.12 3.96
CA VAL A 71 -10.04 9.08 5.04
C VAL A 71 -10.79 10.28 4.44
N PRO A 72 -12.13 10.34 4.53
CA PRO A 72 -12.90 11.38 3.85
C PRO A 72 -12.58 12.80 4.29
N SER A 73 -12.10 12.99 5.53
CA SER A 73 -11.78 14.31 6.06
C SER A 73 -10.55 14.95 5.44
N THR A 74 -9.66 14.14 4.86
CA THR A 74 -8.42 14.61 4.21
C THR A 74 -8.35 14.21 2.73
N ASP A 75 -9.35 13.47 2.25
CA ASP A 75 -9.40 12.86 0.92
C ASP A 75 -8.21 11.93 0.60
N ASP A 76 -7.57 11.37 1.63
CA ASP A 76 -6.41 10.50 1.47
C ASP A 76 -6.81 9.02 1.42
N ILE A 77 -6.01 8.23 0.70
CA ILE A 77 -6.05 6.76 0.75
C ILE A 77 -4.72 6.22 1.25
N TRP A 78 -4.76 5.50 2.37
CA TRP A 78 -3.61 4.86 2.99
C TRP A 78 -3.63 3.34 2.75
N ALA A 79 -2.45 2.75 2.55
CA ALA A 79 -2.28 1.30 2.49
C ALA A 79 -1.47 0.82 3.70
N PHE A 80 -2.07 -0.05 4.51
CA PHE A 80 -1.45 -0.63 5.70
C PHE A 80 -1.04 -2.06 5.43
N ARG A 81 0.24 -2.37 5.69
CA ARG A 81 0.74 -3.75 5.76
C ARG A 81 0.64 -4.22 7.21
N VAL A 82 -0.20 -5.21 7.46
CA VAL A 82 -0.47 -5.72 8.81
C VAL A 82 -0.49 -7.25 8.82
N PRO A 83 -0.20 -7.90 9.96
CA PRO A 83 -0.44 -9.33 10.13
C PRO A 83 -1.86 -9.72 9.74
N GLU A 84 -2.03 -10.90 9.14
CA GLU A 84 -3.38 -11.39 8.79
C GLU A 84 -4.28 -11.55 10.04
N ALA A 85 -3.69 -11.87 11.19
CA ALA A 85 -4.36 -12.03 12.47
C ALA A 85 -4.44 -10.74 13.31
N GLU A 86 -4.18 -9.57 12.72
CA GLU A 86 -4.28 -8.28 13.40
C GLU A 86 -5.69 -8.09 14.02
N SER A 87 -5.74 -7.57 15.25
CA SER A 87 -7.02 -7.27 15.92
C SER A 87 -7.61 -5.93 15.45
N LEU A 88 -8.92 -5.77 15.57
CA LEU A 88 -9.61 -4.51 15.28
C LEU A 88 -9.06 -3.36 16.13
N ALA A 89 -8.80 -3.61 17.42
CA ALA A 89 -8.29 -2.59 18.34
C ALA A 89 -6.91 -2.10 17.93
N ALA A 90 -5.99 -3.03 17.64
CA ALA A 90 -4.63 -2.70 17.19
C ALA A 90 -4.65 -2.00 15.82
N PHE A 91 -5.44 -2.51 14.88
CA PHE A 91 -5.59 -1.88 13.57
C PHE A 91 -6.14 -0.45 13.68
N ARG A 92 -7.18 -0.24 14.50
CA ARG A 92 -7.74 1.09 14.75
C ARG A 92 -6.73 2.05 15.37
N ALA A 93 -5.89 1.57 16.30
CA ALA A 93 -4.83 2.37 16.90
C ALA A 93 -3.79 2.79 15.85
N ARG A 94 -3.34 1.87 14.99
CA ARG A 94 -2.41 2.20 13.89
C ARG A 94 -2.98 3.22 12.91
N VAL A 95 -4.26 3.07 12.54
CA VAL A 95 -4.92 4.04 11.66
C VAL A 95 -5.00 5.40 12.37
N ALA A 96 -5.41 5.43 13.63
CA ALA A 96 -5.52 6.66 14.40
C ALA A 96 -4.18 7.39 14.56
N GLU A 97 -3.12 6.66 14.85
CA GLU A 97 -1.75 7.17 14.89
C GLU A 97 -1.32 7.75 13.53
N LYS A 98 -1.62 7.03 12.44
CA LYS A 98 -1.24 7.43 11.09
C LYS A 98 -1.98 8.68 10.62
N VAL A 99 -3.26 8.83 10.94
CA VAL A 99 -4.08 9.98 10.50
C VAL A 99 -4.08 11.15 11.50
N GLY A 100 -3.57 10.93 12.72
CA GLY A 100 -3.46 11.96 13.76
C GLY A 100 -4.74 12.23 14.55
N PHE A 101 -5.76 11.35 14.47
CA PHE A 101 -7.00 11.46 15.24
C PHE A 101 -7.67 10.11 15.45
N ALA A 102 -8.51 10.00 16.47
CA ALA A 102 -9.28 8.79 16.73
C ALA A 102 -10.26 8.49 15.59
N VAL A 103 -10.37 7.23 15.18
CA VAL A 103 -11.19 6.82 14.03
C VAL A 103 -12.26 5.78 14.36
N ARG A 104 -13.38 5.83 13.64
CA ARG A 104 -14.36 4.75 13.49
C ARG A 104 -14.23 4.17 12.08
N LEU A 105 -14.19 2.84 11.98
CA LEU A 105 -13.97 2.17 10.71
C LEU A 105 -15.29 1.66 10.13
N GLU A 106 -15.53 1.98 8.86
CA GLU A 106 -16.59 1.40 8.05
C GLU A 106 -16.03 0.39 7.07
N GLY A 107 -16.65 -0.79 7.01
CA GLY A 107 -16.36 -1.77 5.98
C GLY A 107 -17.51 -1.90 4.99
N LYS A 108 -17.19 -1.79 3.69
CA LYS A 108 -18.05 -2.23 2.58
C LYS A 108 -17.28 -3.25 1.76
N ASN A 109 -17.96 -4.30 1.31
CA ASN A 109 -17.43 -5.18 0.27
C ASN A 109 -18.53 -5.41 -0.77
N ALA A 110 -18.23 -6.11 -1.87
CA ALA A 110 -19.20 -6.33 -2.95
C ALA A 110 -20.51 -7.03 -2.51
N ARG A 111 -20.52 -7.78 -1.40
CA ARG A 111 -21.67 -8.56 -0.92
C ARG A 111 -22.38 -7.94 0.28
N THR A 112 -21.70 -7.10 1.05
CA THR A 112 -22.24 -6.54 2.30
C THR A 112 -22.44 -5.04 2.18
N ARG A 113 -23.60 -4.58 2.68
CA ARG A 113 -23.82 -3.15 2.89
C ARG A 113 -22.72 -2.58 3.78
N ALA A 114 -22.43 -1.30 3.59
CA ALA A 114 -21.53 -0.54 4.46
C ALA A 114 -21.99 -0.68 5.92
N ARG A 115 -21.07 -1.05 6.82
CA ARG A 115 -21.34 -1.22 8.24
C ARG A 115 -20.14 -0.77 9.07
N MET A 116 -20.43 -0.16 10.22
CA MET A 116 -19.42 0.12 11.24
C MET A 116 -18.83 -1.17 11.79
N LEU A 117 -17.50 -1.25 11.79
CA LEU A 117 -16.73 -2.36 12.35
C LEU A 117 -16.54 -2.10 13.84
N LYS A 118 -17.56 -2.43 14.65
CA LYS A 118 -17.53 -2.28 16.11
C LYS A 118 -16.96 -3.51 16.83
N GLU A 119 -17.06 -4.66 16.19
CA GLU A 119 -16.74 -5.96 16.78
C GLU A 119 -15.63 -6.68 15.99
N GLU A 120 -14.78 -7.39 16.71
CA GLU A 120 -13.67 -8.18 16.16
C GLU A 120 -14.12 -9.17 15.09
N GLY A 121 -15.22 -9.90 15.33
CA GLY A 121 -15.75 -10.88 14.37
C GLY A 121 -16.20 -10.24 13.04
N THR A 122 -16.77 -9.04 13.11
CA THR A 122 -17.19 -8.29 11.91
C THR A 122 -15.96 -7.80 11.14
N PHE A 123 -14.94 -7.31 11.84
CA PHE A 123 -13.67 -6.92 11.23
C PHE A 123 -13.00 -8.10 10.53
N ARG A 124 -12.87 -9.26 11.19
CA ARG A 124 -12.29 -10.48 10.60
C ARG A 124 -13.06 -10.98 9.39
N THR A 125 -14.38 -10.93 9.45
CA THR A 125 -15.24 -11.29 8.30
C THR A 125 -14.99 -10.36 7.12
N TRP A 126 -14.85 -9.06 7.38
CA TRP A 126 -14.50 -8.10 6.33
C TRP A 126 -13.09 -8.36 5.78
N VAL A 127 -12.08 -8.60 6.62
CA VAL A 127 -10.69 -8.87 6.19
C VAL A 127 -10.61 -10.09 5.26
N ARG A 128 -11.34 -11.18 5.57
CA ARG A 128 -11.46 -12.37 4.70
C ARG A 128 -12.17 -12.08 3.39
N GLY A 129 -13.06 -11.08 3.39
CA GLY A 129 -13.80 -10.61 2.21
C GLY A 129 -13.14 -9.45 1.46
N ARG A 130 -12.00 -8.94 1.93
CA ARG A 130 -11.41 -7.68 1.43
C ARG A 130 -10.99 -7.76 -0.03
N VAL A 131 -10.46 -8.91 -0.46
CA VAL A 131 -10.07 -9.14 -1.87
C VAL A 131 -11.18 -9.93 -2.55
N ARG A 132 -11.79 -9.34 -3.57
CA ARG A 132 -12.78 -10.01 -4.42
C ARG A 132 -12.63 -9.56 -5.87
N SER A 133 -12.70 -10.52 -6.79
CA SER A 133 -12.54 -10.26 -8.23
C SER A 133 -11.28 -9.45 -8.55
N GLY A 134 -10.15 -9.80 -7.92
CA GLY A 134 -8.86 -9.10 -8.06
C GLY A 134 -8.78 -7.70 -7.42
N ARG A 135 -9.84 -7.25 -6.73
CA ARG A 135 -9.91 -5.90 -6.14
C ARG A 135 -9.85 -5.97 -4.62
N ASN A 136 -8.95 -5.17 -4.05
CA ASN A 136 -8.87 -4.95 -2.61
C ASN A 136 -9.80 -3.80 -2.21
N HIS A 137 -10.88 -4.13 -1.49
CA HIS A 137 -11.87 -3.18 -1.02
C HIS A 137 -11.32 -2.28 0.09
N LEU A 138 -11.75 -1.02 0.06
CA LEU A 138 -11.35 0.01 1.03
C LEU A 138 -12.18 -0.09 2.30
N LEU A 139 -11.55 0.20 3.44
CA LEU A 139 -12.24 0.71 4.62
C LEU A 139 -12.40 2.21 4.51
N THR A 140 -13.43 2.75 5.14
CA THR A 140 -13.56 4.19 5.37
C THR A 140 -13.25 4.49 6.83
N ALA A 141 -12.34 5.42 7.08
CA ALA A 141 -12.04 5.91 8.42
C ALA A 141 -12.71 7.26 8.67
N HIS A 142 -13.72 7.25 9.52
CA HIS A 142 -14.40 8.46 9.98
C HIS A 142 -13.76 8.96 11.27
N ARG A 143 -13.71 10.27 11.47
CA ARG A 143 -13.31 10.86 12.75
C ARG A 143 -14.30 10.42 13.85
N ALA A 144 -13.77 9.94 14.98
CA ALA A 144 -14.54 9.32 16.06
C ALA A 144 -15.21 10.32 17.01
#